data_AF-A0A438CKU4-F1
#
_entry.id   AF-A0A438CKU4-F1
#
_cell.length_a   1.000
_cell.length_b   1.000
_cell.length_c   1.000
_cell.angle_alpha   90.00
_cell.angle_beta   90.00
_cell.angle_gamma   90.00
#
_symmetry.space_group_name_H-M   'P 1'
#
loop_
_entity.id
_entity.type
_entity.pdbx_description
1 polymer ?
#
loop_
_entity_poly.entity_id
_entity_poly.type
_entity_poly.pdbx_seq_one_letter_code
_entity_poly.pdbx_strand_id
1 'polypeptide(L)'
;MNNLIARDFLNCPMLQYVDKDFGTGVLKISPGHDHNDYLLARKLGLPILNVMNKDGTLNEVAGLYCGLDRFEARKKLWLDLEEQVIEPLVSKQWFVTMEPLAEKALQAVERGELTICLKDLRRMDHPMHPENREQELPQHPCPLTMQEDIYNHWLSNIKDWCISRQLWWGHRIPVWYIVGKDSEEEYIVARNANEALEKAQVKYGKDVEIYQEPDVLDTWFSRHACESDNQG
;
A
#
# COMPACT_ATOMS: atom_id res chain seq x y z
N MET A 1 25.09 -22.78 19.26
CA MET A 1 24.63 -22.18 20.54
C MET A 1 23.43 -21.30 20.24
N ASN A 2 22.30 -21.69 20.81
CA ASN A 2 21.06 -20.94 21.06
C ASN A 2 20.31 -20.33 19.87
N ASN A 3 19.40 -21.14 19.31
CA ASN A 3 18.11 -20.68 18.76
C ASN A 3 17.33 -19.94 19.85
N LEU A 4 17.57 -18.64 19.98
CA LEU A 4 16.73 -17.69 20.71
C LEU A 4 15.91 -16.90 19.68
N ILE A 5 15.08 -17.60 18.90
CA ILE A 5 14.11 -16.94 18.02
C ILE A 5 12.71 -17.11 18.64
N ALA A 6 12.23 -15.99 19.17
CA ALA A 6 10.84 -15.55 19.14
C ALA A 6 9.74 -16.31 19.92
N ARG A 7 10.05 -17.11 20.95
CA ARG A 7 8.99 -17.59 21.87
C ARG A 7 8.72 -16.67 23.07
N ASP A 8 9.73 -15.97 23.58
CA ASP A 8 9.57 -15.15 24.79
C ASP A 8 9.12 -13.70 24.53
N PHE A 9 9.02 -13.27 23.27
CA PHE A 9 8.61 -11.90 22.93
C PHE A 9 7.09 -11.70 22.81
N LEU A 10 6.31 -12.78 22.66
CA LEU A 10 4.87 -12.70 22.41
C LEU A 10 4.04 -12.13 23.59
N ASN A 11 4.62 -12.13 24.80
CA ASN A 11 3.96 -11.62 26.02
C ASN A 11 4.57 -10.31 26.55
N CYS A 12 5.36 -9.58 25.74
CA CYS A 12 5.89 -8.29 26.16
C CYS A 12 4.80 -7.21 26.05
N PRO A 13 4.29 -6.65 27.17
CA PRO A 13 3.23 -5.63 27.16
C PRO A 13 3.62 -4.31 26.47
N MET A 14 4.89 -4.16 26.06
CA MET A 14 5.42 -2.98 25.38
C MET A 14 5.27 -3.00 23.84
N LEU A 15 4.79 -4.11 23.26
CA LEU A 15 4.56 -4.24 21.81
C LEU A 15 3.19 -3.68 21.35
N GLN A 16 2.57 -2.78 22.11
CA GLN A 16 1.33 -2.09 21.70
C GLN A 16 1.48 -1.30 20.39
N TYR A 17 2.71 -1.03 19.96
CA TYR A 17 3.04 -0.39 18.69
C TYR A 17 2.88 -1.33 17.48
N VAL A 18 2.92 -2.65 17.69
CA VAL A 18 2.70 -3.63 16.61
C VAL A 18 1.21 -3.90 16.52
N ASP A 19 0.61 -3.43 15.44
CA ASP A 19 -0.74 -3.79 15.06
C ASP A 19 -0.74 -5.26 14.60
N LYS A 20 -1.41 -6.11 15.38
CA LYS A 20 -1.50 -7.55 15.11
C LYS A 20 -2.40 -7.86 13.92
N ASP A 21 -3.27 -6.91 13.55
CA ASP A 21 -4.24 -7.04 12.46
C ASP A 21 -3.66 -6.46 11.15
N PHE A 22 -2.46 -5.86 11.19
CA PHE A 22 -1.75 -5.32 10.03
C PHE A 22 -0.69 -6.30 9.51
N GLY A 23 -0.79 -6.69 8.23
CA GLY A 23 0.17 -7.59 7.56
C GLY A 23 0.16 -9.00 8.15
N THR A 24 1.32 -9.53 8.53
CA THR A 24 1.45 -10.85 9.18
C THR A 24 1.34 -10.79 10.71
N GLY A 25 1.11 -9.60 11.28
CA GLY A 25 1.18 -9.37 12.73
C GLY A 25 2.60 -9.45 13.30
N VAL A 26 3.63 -9.54 12.44
CA VAL A 26 5.05 -9.56 12.80
C VAL A 26 5.74 -8.35 12.18
N LEU A 27 6.34 -7.51 13.02
CA LEU A 27 7.10 -6.34 12.58
C LEU A 27 8.59 -6.66 12.50
N LYS A 28 9.21 -6.41 11.35
CA LYS A 28 10.67 -6.38 11.21
C LYS A 28 11.20 -5.09 11.84
N ILE A 29 12.10 -5.23 12.82
CA ILE A 29 12.70 -4.12 13.57
C ILE A 29 14.12 -3.88 13.06
N SER A 30 14.45 -2.63 12.75
CA SER A 30 15.76 -2.15 12.27
C SER A 30 16.24 -0.91 13.06
N PRO A 31 16.76 -1.09 14.28
CA PRO A 31 17.04 0.01 15.22
C PRO A 31 18.07 1.03 14.75
N GLY A 32 18.93 0.67 13.80
CA GLY A 32 19.92 1.58 13.22
C GLY A 32 19.35 2.54 12.16
N HIS A 33 18.11 2.34 11.72
CA HIS A 33 17.56 2.98 10.52
C HIS A 33 16.14 3.51 10.67
N ASP A 34 15.44 3.16 11.74
CA ASP A 34 14.11 3.67 12.05
C ASP A 34 14.04 4.19 13.51
N HIS A 35 13.35 5.31 13.70
CA HIS A 35 13.30 5.99 15.00
C HIS A 35 12.48 5.21 16.04
N ASN A 36 11.36 4.60 15.64
CA ASN A 36 10.51 3.83 16.55
C ASN A 36 11.20 2.53 16.95
N ASP A 37 11.86 1.87 15.98
CA ASP A 37 12.69 0.69 16.21
C ASP A 37 13.86 0.99 17.16
N TYR A 38 14.51 2.16 17.02
CA TYR A 38 15.58 2.60 17.91
C TYR A 38 15.11 2.72 19.37
N LEU A 39 13.98 3.39 19.60
CA LEU A 39 13.43 3.57 20.94
C LEU A 39 13.03 2.23 21.57
N LEU A 40 12.43 1.34 20.77
CA LEU A 40 12.05 0.00 21.22
C LEU A 40 13.28 -0.84 21.57
N ALA A 41 14.31 -0.83 20.73
CA ALA A 41 15.57 -1.53 20.98
C ALA A 41 16.29 -1.03 22.24
N ARG A 42 16.34 0.28 22.47
CA ARG A 42 16.91 0.87 23.69
C ARG A 42 16.18 0.41 24.94
N LYS A 43 14.84 0.33 24.89
CA LYS A 43 14.01 -0.16 26.02
C LYS A 43 14.22 -1.66 26.28
N LEU A 44 14.39 -2.46 25.22
CA LEU A 44 14.58 -3.91 25.30
C LEU A 44 16.05 -4.33 25.49
N GLY A 45 16.99 -3.39 25.44
CA GLY A 45 18.43 -3.69 25.51
C GLY A 45 18.97 -4.42 24.27
N LEU A 46 18.32 -4.25 23.11
CA LEU A 46 18.75 -4.87 21.85
C LEU A 46 19.96 -4.14 21.25
N PRO A 47 20.88 -4.85 20.57
CA PRO A 47 21.99 -4.21 19.87
C PRO A 47 21.48 -3.33 18.74
N ILE A 48 22.06 -2.14 18.61
CA ILE A 48 21.76 -1.19 17.54
C ILE A 48 22.86 -1.32 16.49
N LEU A 49 22.52 -1.97 15.37
CA LEU A 49 23.44 -2.19 14.25
C LEU A 49 23.09 -1.22 13.12
N ASN A 50 24.06 -0.38 12.73
CA ASN A 50 23.98 0.42 11.53
C ASN A 50 24.74 -0.27 10.40
N VAL A 51 24.06 -0.53 9.28
CA VAL A 51 24.62 -1.20 8.10
C VAL A 51 25.04 -0.23 6.99
N MET A 52 24.76 1.07 7.13
CA MET A 52 25.04 2.09 6.12
C MET A 52 26.09 3.10 6.60
N ASN A 53 27.01 3.42 5.70
CA ASN A 53 27.93 4.54 5.82
C ASN A 53 27.21 5.87 5.54
N LYS A 54 27.87 6.99 5.85
CA LYS A 54 27.30 8.34 5.65
C LYS A 54 27.10 8.71 4.17
N ASP A 55 27.80 8.07 3.26
CA ASP A 55 27.70 8.25 1.81
C ASP A 55 26.60 7.39 1.17
N GLY A 56 25.91 6.55 1.97
CA GLY A 56 24.86 5.65 1.48
C GLY A 56 25.35 4.29 0.99
N THR A 57 26.65 3.99 1.12
CA THR A 57 27.21 2.66 0.86
C THR A 57 27.03 1.73 2.06
N LEU A 58 27.00 0.42 1.83
CA LEU A 58 26.89 -0.58 2.89
C LEU A 58 28.26 -0.89 3.52
N ASN A 59 28.29 -1.04 4.84
CA ASN A 59 29.51 -1.35 5.59
C ASN A 59 29.68 -2.86 5.85
N GLU A 60 30.73 -3.24 6.58
CA GLU A 60 31.07 -4.65 6.87
C GLU A 60 29.95 -5.41 7.60
N VAL A 61 29.09 -4.72 8.35
CA VAL A 61 27.93 -5.32 9.04
C VAL A 61 26.93 -5.89 8.04
N ALA A 62 26.87 -5.34 6.82
CA ALA A 62 26.00 -5.85 5.75
C ALA A 62 26.52 -7.15 5.10
N GLY A 63 27.71 -7.63 5.47
CA GLY A 63 28.26 -8.91 5.01
C GLY A 63 28.42 -8.95 3.49
N LEU A 64 27.66 -9.85 2.83
CA LEU A 64 27.73 -10.11 1.39
C LEU A 64 27.48 -8.88 0.51
N TYR A 65 26.82 -7.85 1.04
CA TYR A 65 26.50 -6.61 0.33
C TYR A 65 27.43 -5.44 0.70
N CYS A 66 28.46 -5.67 1.52
CA CYS A 66 29.43 -4.65 1.91
C CYS A 66 30.07 -3.99 0.67
N GLY A 67 30.19 -2.66 0.72
CA GLY A 67 30.79 -1.84 -0.34
C GLY A 67 29.84 -1.43 -1.47
N LEU A 68 28.62 -2.00 -1.54
CA LEU A 68 27.63 -1.61 -2.54
C LEU A 68 26.88 -0.33 -2.14
N ASP A 69 26.45 0.47 -3.12
CA ASP A 69 25.46 1.52 -2.86
C ASP A 69 24.10 0.91 -2.46
N ARG A 70 23.36 1.58 -1.58
CA ARG A 70 22.05 1.13 -1.07
C ARG A 70 21.05 0.70 -2.15
N PHE A 71 21.05 1.34 -3.32
CA PHE A 71 20.09 0.99 -4.38
C PHE A 71 20.55 -0.23 -5.17
N GLU A 72 21.86 -0.38 -5.38
CA GLU A 72 22.44 -1.57 -6.00
C GLU A 72 22.28 -2.79 -5.10
N ALA A 73 22.57 -2.62 -3.80
CA ALA A 73 22.36 -3.66 -2.80
C ALA A 73 20.90 -4.10 -2.73
N ARG A 74 19.94 -3.18 -2.81
CA ARG A 74 18.50 -3.52 -2.85
C ARG A 74 18.14 -4.39 -4.04
N LYS A 75 18.62 -4.05 -5.23
CA LYS A 75 18.37 -4.84 -6.45
C LYS A 75 18.97 -6.24 -6.35
N LYS A 76 20.22 -6.32 -5.88
CA LYS A 76 20.91 -7.61 -5.71
C LYS A 76 20.23 -8.48 -4.66
N LEU A 77 19.88 -7.91 -3.51
CA LEU A 77 19.16 -8.62 -2.44
C LEU A 77 17.82 -9.17 -2.92
N TRP A 78 17.09 -8.43 -3.76
CA TRP A 78 15.84 -8.93 -4.33
C TRP A 78 16.06 -10.17 -5.20
N LEU A 79 17.06 -10.15 -6.09
CA LEU A 79 17.41 -11.29 -6.93
C LEU A 79 17.85 -12.49 -6.09
N ASP A 80 18.69 -12.27 -5.08
CA ASP A 80 19.16 -13.34 -4.20
C ASP A 80 18.00 -13.95 -3.40
N LEU A 81 17.00 -13.15 -3.01
CA LEU A 81 15.78 -13.63 -2.33
C LEU A 81 14.85 -14.40 -3.27
N GLU A 82 14.76 -14.04 -4.55
CA GLU A 82 14.01 -14.81 -5.55
C GLU A 82 14.67 -16.16 -5.85
N GLU A 83 16.00 -16.24 -5.77
CA GLU A 83 16.76 -17.48 -5.98
C GLU A 83 16.69 -18.44 -4.77
N GLN A 84 16.53 -17.91 -3.56
CA GLN A 84 16.36 -18.72 -2.35
C GLN A 84 14.88 -19.10 -2.13
N VAL A 85 14.61 -20.39 -1.88
CA VAL A 85 13.29 -20.90 -1.47
C VAL A 85 13.01 -20.54 -0.01
N ILE A 86 13.00 -19.25 0.31
CA ILE A 86 12.19 -18.74 1.40
C ILE A 86 10.86 -18.50 0.72
N GLU A 87 9.82 -19.28 0.99
CA GLU A 87 8.52 -19.09 0.33
C GLU A 87 7.86 -17.78 0.81
N PRO A 88 7.87 -16.64 0.07
CA PRO A 88 6.73 -15.76 0.17
C PRO A 88 5.56 -16.56 -0.40
N LEU A 89 4.49 -16.71 0.38
CA LEU A 89 3.23 -17.21 -0.16
C LEU A 89 2.83 -16.28 -1.31
N VAL A 90 3.03 -16.71 -2.55
CA VAL A 90 2.64 -15.96 -3.73
C VAL A 90 1.12 -16.02 -3.83
N SER A 91 0.45 -15.00 -3.28
CA SER A 91 -0.99 -14.81 -3.44
C SER A 91 -1.28 -14.18 -4.80
N LYS A 92 -2.32 -14.66 -5.47
CA LYS A 92 -2.89 -13.94 -6.61
C LYS A 92 -3.43 -12.60 -6.13
N GLN A 93 -3.36 -11.59 -6.99
CA GLN A 93 -3.78 -10.23 -6.68
C GLN A 93 -4.55 -9.63 -7.85
N TRP A 94 -5.55 -8.82 -7.52
CA TRP A 94 -6.33 -8.05 -8.48
C TRP A 94 -5.68 -6.71 -8.79
N PHE A 95 -5.56 -6.42 -10.08
CA PHE A 95 -5.00 -5.17 -10.61
C PHE A 95 -6.03 -4.43 -11.46
N VAL A 96 -5.98 -3.10 -11.41
CA VAL A 96 -6.72 -2.21 -12.31
C VAL A 96 -5.73 -1.57 -13.26
N THR A 97 -6.04 -1.64 -14.56
CA THR A 97 -5.26 -0.96 -15.58
C THR A 97 -5.43 0.54 -15.47
N MET A 98 -4.34 1.24 -15.14
CA MET A 98 -4.40 2.66 -14.79
C MET A 98 -4.24 3.60 -15.98
N GLU A 99 -3.64 3.14 -17.07
CA GLU A 99 -3.39 3.93 -18.28
C GLU A 99 -4.63 4.70 -18.79
N PRO A 100 -5.81 4.09 -19.02
CA PRO A 100 -6.98 4.81 -19.52
C PRO A 100 -7.58 5.80 -18.50
N LEU A 101 -7.33 5.60 -17.20
CA LEU A 101 -7.77 6.52 -16.15
C LEU A 101 -6.82 7.72 -16.07
N ALA A 102 -5.52 7.47 -16.20
CA ALA A 102 -4.48 8.49 -16.22
C ALA A 102 -4.62 9.43 -17.42
N GLU A 103 -4.91 8.88 -18.60
CA GLU A 103 -5.15 9.67 -19.82
C GLU A 103 -6.31 10.66 -19.63
N LYS A 104 -7.43 10.20 -19.06
CA LYS A 104 -8.58 11.07 -18.77
C LYS A 104 -8.24 12.17 -17.77
N ALA A 105 -7.48 11.84 -16.73
CA ALA A 105 -7.06 12.81 -15.72
C ALA A 105 -6.11 13.87 -16.29
N LEU A 106 -5.15 13.47 -17.13
CA LEU A 106 -4.27 14.38 -17.85
C LEU A 106 -5.06 15.32 -18.78
N GLN A 107 -6.01 14.78 -19.55
CA GLN A 107 -6.87 15.60 -20.42
C GLN A 107 -7.71 16.62 -19.63
N ALA A 108 -8.20 16.27 -18.43
CA ALA A 108 -8.95 17.19 -17.59
C ALA A 108 -8.09 18.34 -17.07
N VAL A 109 -6.81 18.08 -16.76
CA VAL A 109 -5.83 19.13 -16.40
C VAL A 109 -5.56 20.04 -17.61
N GLU A 110 -5.29 19.47 -18.79
CA GLU A 110 -5.04 20.24 -20.02
C GLU A 110 -6.21 21.14 -20.41
N ARG A 111 -7.44 20.68 -20.18
CA ARG A 111 -8.67 21.45 -20.44
C ARG A 111 -8.97 22.51 -19.37
N GLY A 112 -8.21 22.53 -18.27
CA GLY A 112 -8.45 23.43 -17.13
C GLY A 112 -9.69 23.06 -16.32
N GLU A 113 -10.23 21.85 -16.47
CA GLU A 113 -11.37 21.33 -15.69
C GLU A 113 -10.94 20.93 -14.28
N LEU A 114 -9.66 20.62 -14.10
CA LEU A 114 -9.06 20.24 -12.81
C LEU A 114 -7.88 21.16 -12.46
N THR A 115 -8.01 21.88 -11.35
CA THR A 115 -6.93 22.73 -10.80
C THR A 115 -6.30 22.06 -9.59
N ILE A 116 -4.97 21.90 -9.60
CA ILE A 116 -4.22 21.19 -8.57
C ILE A 116 -3.66 22.18 -7.56
N CYS A 117 -4.26 22.24 -6.37
CA CYS A 117 -3.81 23.10 -5.28
C CYS A 117 -3.35 22.26 -4.09
N LEU A 118 -2.12 22.47 -3.62
CA LEU A 118 -1.70 21.98 -2.31
C LEU A 118 -2.35 22.87 -1.23
N LYS A 119 -3.18 22.29 -0.37
CA LYS A 119 -3.57 22.96 0.87
C LYS A 119 -2.35 23.01 1.79
N ASP A 120 -1.94 24.20 2.17
CA ASP A 120 -0.84 24.45 3.10
C ASP A 120 -1.20 23.85 4.48
N LEU A 121 -0.77 22.61 4.73
CA LEU A 121 -1.09 21.81 5.94
C LEU A 121 -0.60 22.45 7.25
N ARG A 122 0.35 23.40 7.17
CA ARG A 122 0.95 24.09 8.33
C ARG A 122 0.00 24.97 9.13
N ARG A 123 -1.25 25.14 8.69
CA ARG A 123 -2.23 26.07 9.30
C ARG A 123 -3.28 25.40 10.20
N MET A 124 -3.32 24.07 10.31
CA MET A 124 -4.36 23.39 11.09
C MET A 124 -4.09 23.30 12.60
N ASP A 125 -2.85 23.49 13.04
CA ASP A 125 -2.44 23.27 14.44
C ASP A 125 -2.54 24.53 15.33
N HIS A 126 -2.91 25.68 14.77
CA HIS A 126 -3.09 26.90 15.54
C HIS A 126 -4.57 27.18 15.81
N PRO A 127 -5.02 27.32 17.08
CA PRO A 127 -6.37 27.76 17.36
C PRO A 127 -6.58 29.14 16.71
N MET A 128 -7.62 29.26 15.88
CA MET A 128 -8.00 30.51 15.23
C MET A 128 -8.24 31.59 16.29
N HIS A 129 -7.32 32.54 16.39
CA HIS A 129 -7.57 33.80 17.11
C HIS A 129 -8.57 34.64 16.29
N PRO A 130 -9.62 35.18 16.92
CA PRO A 130 -10.72 35.86 16.22
C PRO A 130 -10.28 37.14 15.49
N GLU A 131 -9.14 37.74 15.84
CA GLU A 131 -8.57 38.90 15.14
C GLU A 131 -7.98 38.62 13.74
N ASN A 132 -7.81 37.36 13.33
CA ASN A 132 -7.21 37.01 12.02
C ASN A 132 -8.24 36.76 10.90
N ARG A 133 -9.49 37.21 11.09
CA ARG A 133 -10.62 36.82 10.22
C ARG A 133 -10.62 37.48 8.84
N GLU A 134 -9.86 38.56 8.62
CA GLU A 134 -9.91 39.36 7.37
C GLU A 134 -8.55 39.79 6.80
N GLN A 135 -7.44 39.19 7.24
CA GLN A 135 -6.20 39.32 6.46
C GLN A 135 -6.16 38.17 5.45
N GLU A 136 -6.47 38.49 4.18
CA GLU A 136 -6.05 37.67 3.05
C GLU A 136 -4.54 37.46 3.16
N LEU A 137 -4.16 36.29 3.68
CA LEU A 137 -2.77 35.91 3.83
C LEU A 137 -2.15 35.85 2.44
N PRO A 138 -0.93 36.37 2.26
CA PRO A 138 -0.28 36.39 0.95
C PRO A 138 -0.23 34.96 0.42
N GLN A 139 -0.88 34.72 -0.71
CA GLN A 139 -0.71 33.48 -1.46
C GLN A 139 0.78 33.42 -1.79
N HIS A 140 1.52 32.53 -1.12
CA HIS A 140 2.85 32.19 -1.60
C HIS A 140 2.65 31.56 -2.98
N PRO A 141 3.15 32.18 -4.06
CA PRO A 141 3.01 31.61 -5.38
C PRO A 141 4.02 30.46 -5.42
N CYS A 142 3.61 29.28 -4.98
CA CYS A 142 4.14 28.13 -5.66
C CYS A 142 3.65 28.30 -7.11
N PRO A 143 4.52 28.39 -8.12
CA PRO A 143 4.06 28.45 -9.50
C PRO A 143 3.15 27.23 -9.68
N LEU A 144 1.87 27.47 -10.01
CA LEU A 144 0.87 26.40 -10.22
C LEU A 144 1.44 25.30 -11.13
N THR A 145 2.31 25.71 -12.05
CA THR A 145 3.09 24.87 -12.96
C THR A 145 3.89 23.77 -12.27
N MET A 146 4.54 24.01 -11.12
CA MET A 146 5.35 22.97 -10.47
C MET A 146 4.50 21.83 -9.91
N GLN A 147 3.26 22.09 -9.49
CA GLN A 147 2.37 21.04 -8.96
C GLN A 147 1.78 20.22 -10.10
N GLU A 148 1.37 20.91 -11.16
CA GLU A 148 0.91 20.29 -12.41
C GLU A 148 2.01 19.42 -13.01
N ASP A 149 3.26 19.90 -13.06
CA ASP A 149 4.40 19.13 -13.56
C ASP A 149 4.64 17.84 -12.77
N ILE A 150 4.56 17.90 -11.42
CA ILE A 150 4.71 16.72 -10.56
C ILE A 150 3.56 15.73 -10.80
N TYR A 151 2.33 16.23 -10.88
CA TYR A 151 1.15 15.40 -11.12
C TYR A 151 1.18 14.74 -12.49
N ASN A 152 1.51 15.50 -13.53
CA ASN A 152 1.64 15.02 -14.91
C ASN A 152 2.77 13.99 -15.02
N HIS A 153 3.91 14.25 -14.36
CA HIS A 153 5.02 13.30 -14.31
C HIS A 153 4.64 11.99 -13.62
N TRP A 154 3.86 12.06 -12.53
CA TRP A 154 3.36 10.88 -11.84
C TRP A 154 2.38 10.07 -12.70
N LEU A 155 1.39 10.72 -13.31
CA LEU A 155 0.38 10.06 -14.15
C LEU A 155 0.97 9.47 -15.44
N SER A 156 1.94 10.14 -16.06
CA SER A 156 2.58 9.64 -17.28
C SER A 156 3.40 8.36 -17.07
N ASN A 157 3.78 8.05 -15.83
CA ASN A 157 4.53 6.83 -15.47
C ASN A 157 3.77 5.92 -14.51
N ILE A 158 2.46 6.13 -14.37
CA ILE A 158 1.66 5.33 -13.44
C ILE A 158 1.60 3.88 -13.91
N LYS A 159 1.70 2.96 -12.96
CA LYS A 159 1.57 1.51 -13.19
C LYS A 159 0.19 1.04 -12.79
N ASP A 160 -0.16 -0.16 -13.26
CA ASP A 160 -1.37 -0.86 -12.84
C ASP A 160 -1.45 -0.96 -11.32
N TRP A 161 -2.63 -0.64 -10.81
CA TRP A 161 -2.84 -0.50 -9.39
C TRP A 161 -3.32 -1.84 -8.82
N CYS A 162 -2.50 -2.45 -7.96
CA CYS A 162 -2.94 -3.58 -7.15
C CYS A 162 -4.02 -3.11 -6.16
N ILE A 163 -5.26 -3.55 -6.37
CA ILE A 163 -6.42 -3.23 -5.53
C ILE A 163 -6.72 -4.32 -4.50
N SER A 164 -6.07 -5.48 -4.59
CA SER A 164 -6.19 -6.58 -3.63
C SER A 164 -5.48 -6.26 -2.32
N ARG A 165 -6.14 -6.44 -1.18
CA ARG A 165 -5.54 -6.37 0.15
C ARG A 165 -5.97 -7.58 0.98
N GLN A 166 -5.01 -8.30 1.55
CA GLN A 166 -5.28 -9.37 2.51
C GLN A 166 -5.57 -8.80 3.91
N LEU A 167 -6.62 -7.99 4.03
CA LEU A 167 -7.08 -7.40 5.29
C LEU A 167 -8.44 -7.96 5.68
N TRP A 168 -8.74 -7.94 6.98
CA TRP A 168 -10.04 -8.39 7.49
C TRP A 168 -11.14 -7.33 7.40
N TRP A 169 -10.75 -6.05 7.33
CA TRP A 169 -11.67 -4.93 7.25
C TRP A 169 -11.51 -4.18 5.92
N GLY A 170 -12.60 -4.11 5.16
CA GLY A 170 -12.65 -3.45 3.86
C GLY A 170 -13.83 -3.95 3.03
N HIS A 171 -14.07 -3.28 1.90
CA HIS A 171 -15.10 -3.71 0.95
C HIS A 171 -14.64 -4.97 0.25
N ARG A 172 -15.45 -6.03 0.26
CA ARG A 172 -15.12 -7.29 -0.42
C ARG A 172 -15.02 -7.06 -1.92
N ILE A 173 -14.02 -7.67 -2.55
CA ILE A 173 -13.89 -7.62 -4.01
C ILE A 173 -15.12 -8.33 -4.62
N PRO A 174 -15.82 -7.72 -5.59
CA PRO A 174 -17.06 -8.26 -6.19
C PRO A 174 -16.77 -9.36 -7.21
N VAL A 175 -15.84 -10.27 -6.88
CA VAL A 175 -15.44 -11.41 -7.70
C VAL A 175 -15.81 -12.70 -6.98
N TRP A 176 -16.35 -13.64 -7.74
CA TRP A 176 -16.85 -14.93 -7.28
C TRP A 176 -16.23 -16.06 -8.10
N TYR A 177 -15.85 -17.12 -7.41
CA TYR A 177 -15.28 -18.34 -7.97
C TYR A 177 -16.27 -19.50 -7.83
N ILE A 178 -16.06 -20.55 -8.61
CA ILE A 178 -16.91 -21.74 -8.62
C ILE A 178 -16.18 -22.88 -7.93
N VAL A 179 -16.83 -23.50 -6.95
CA VAL A 179 -16.25 -24.61 -6.19
C VAL A 179 -16.02 -25.81 -7.10
N GLY A 180 -14.85 -26.45 -6.99
CA GLY A 180 -14.49 -27.65 -7.77
C GLY A 180 -13.97 -27.37 -9.18
N LYS A 181 -13.78 -26.10 -9.55
CA LYS A 181 -13.10 -25.72 -10.79
C LYS A 181 -11.87 -24.86 -10.49
N ASP A 182 -10.71 -25.49 -10.51
CA ASP A 182 -9.42 -24.84 -10.33
C ASP A 182 -8.90 -24.22 -11.65
N SER A 183 -9.77 -23.73 -12.54
CA SER A 183 -9.30 -22.95 -13.69
C SER A 183 -9.12 -21.49 -13.28
N GLU A 184 -7.86 -21.07 -13.26
CA GLU A 184 -7.39 -19.76 -12.78
C GLU A 184 -7.95 -18.55 -13.56
N GLU A 185 -8.74 -18.80 -14.61
CA GLU A 185 -9.35 -17.82 -15.52
C GLU A 185 -10.89 -17.76 -15.42
N GLU A 186 -11.53 -18.65 -14.66
CA GLU A 186 -12.98 -18.71 -14.55
C GLU A 186 -13.48 -18.03 -13.27
N TYR A 187 -13.78 -16.75 -13.39
CA TYR A 187 -14.39 -15.95 -12.32
C TYR A 187 -15.63 -15.21 -12.82
N ILE A 188 -16.48 -14.79 -11.87
CA ILE A 188 -17.71 -14.06 -12.13
C ILE A 188 -17.64 -12.74 -11.37
N VAL A 189 -17.82 -11.63 -12.09
CA VAL A 189 -17.92 -10.29 -11.49
C VAL A 189 -19.39 -9.94 -11.28
N ALA A 190 -19.78 -9.68 -10.04
CA ALA A 190 -21.16 -9.38 -9.66
C ALA A 190 -21.23 -8.58 -8.35
N ARG A 191 -22.21 -7.68 -8.23
CA ARG A 191 -22.33 -6.76 -7.07
C ARG A 191 -22.73 -7.48 -5.79
N ASN A 192 -23.43 -8.62 -5.91
CA ASN A 192 -23.90 -9.39 -4.78
C ASN A 192 -23.97 -10.90 -5.12
N ALA A 193 -24.15 -11.71 -4.09
CA ALA A 193 -24.18 -13.18 -4.20
C ALA A 193 -25.32 -13.69 -5.11
N ASN A 194 -26.48 -13.03 -5.12
CA ASN A 194 -27.63 -13.46 -5.92
C ASN A 194 -27.34 -13.27 -7.42
N GLU A 195 -26.85 -12.09 -7.79
CA GLU A 195 -26.44 -11.79 -9.17
C GLU A 195 -25.29 -12.70 -9.62
N ALA A 196 -24.34 -13.00 -8.72
CA ALA A 196 -23.26 -13.94 -8.99
C ALA A 196 -23.80 -15.34 -9.27
N LEU A 197 -24.75 -15.82 -8.46
CA LEU A 197 -25.35 -17.14 -8.60
C LEU A 197 -26.16 -17.26 -9.89
N GLU A 198 -26.96 -16.25 -10.24
CA GLU A 198 -27.69 -16.22 -11.52
C GLU A 198 -26.75 -16.30 -12.72
N LYS A 199 -25.67 -15.50 -12.72
CA LYS A 199 -24.63 -15.54 -13.75
C LYS A 199 -23.93 -16.90 -13.79
N ALA A 200 -23.66 -17.50 -12.63
CA ALA A 200 -23.06 -18.82 -12.53
C ALA A 200 -23.97 -19.90 -13.11
N GLN A 201 -25.27 -19.85 -12.78
CA GLN A 201 -26.24 -20.83 -13.23
C GLN A 201 -26.48 -20.78 -14.74
N VAL A 202 -26.51 -19.59 -15.33
CA VAL A 202 -26.62 -19.42 -16.78
C VAL A 202 -25.41 -20.04 -17.49
N LYS A 203 -24.21 -19.89 -16.93
CA LYS A 203 -22.98 -20.35 -17.58
C LYS A 203 -22.66 -21.83 -17.32
N TYR A 204 -23.03 -22.38 -16.15
CA TYR A 204 -22.57 -23.69 -15.68
C TYR A 204 -23.69 -24.66 -15.25
N GLY A 205 -24.95 -24.23 -15.23
CA GLY A 205 -26.10 -25.06 -14.87
C GLY A 205 -26.61 -24.85 -13.45
N LYS A 206 -27.64 -25.59 -13.03
CA LYS A 206 -28.37 -25.32 -11.77
C LYS A 206 -27.64 -25.74 -10.49
N ASP A 207 -26.66 -26.65 -10.57
CA ASP A 207 -25.98 -27.24 -9.42
C ASP A 207 -24.56 -26.68 -9.29
N VAL A 208 -24.48 -25.38 -9.00
CA VAL A 208 -23.22 -24.63 -8.96
C VAL A 208 -23.11 -23.95 -7.62
N GLU A 209 -22.01 -24.22 -6.92
CA GLU A 209 -21.65 -23.57 -5.68
C GLU A 209 -20.59 -22.50 -5.96
N ILE A 210 -20.78 -21.32 -5.36
CA ILE A 210 -19.88 -20.17 -5.54
C ILE A 210 -19.31 -19.71 -4.21
N TYR A 211 -18.10 -19.17 -4.23
CA TYR A 211 -17.49 -18.49 -3.09
C TYR A 211 -16.90 -17.15 -3.53
N GLN A 212 -16.96 -16.16 -2.64
CA GLN A 212 -16.44 -14.83 -2.92
C GLN A 212 -14.93 -14.76 -2.70
N GLU A 213 -14.24 -13.94 -3.50
CA GLU A 213 -12.84 -13.55 -3.29
C GLU A 213 -12.60 -13.18 -1.80
N PRO A 214 -11.66 -13.88 -1.10
CA PRO A 214 -11.31 -13.58 0.28
C PRO A 214 -10.74 -12.17 0.50
N ASP A 215 -10.05 -11.61 -0.47
CA ASP A 215 -9.43 -10.28 -0.37
C ASP A 215 -10.45 -9.13 -0.28
N VAL A 216 -9.99 -8.02 0.30
CA VAL A 216 -10.73 -6.74 0.31
C VAL A 216 -10.08 -5.73 -0.62
N LEU A 217 -10.89 -4.77 -1.08
CA LEU A 217 -10.43 -3.65 -1.88
C LEU A 217 -9.54 -2.71 -1.07
N ASP A 218 -8.53 -2.16 -1.75
CA ASP A 218 -7.75 -1.05 -1.25
C ASP A 218 -8.65 0.12 -0.81
N THR A 219 -8.32 0.71 0.34
CA THR A 219 -9.13 1.76 0.96
C THR A 219 -9.27 2.97 0.05
N TRP A 220 -8.22 3.39 -0.65
CA TRP A 220 -8.27 4.51 -1.59
C TRP A 220 -9.15 4.17 -2.80
N PHE A 221 -9.09 2.92 -3.27
CA PHE A 221 -9.94 2.47 -4.37
C PHE A 221 -11.42 2.54 -3.97
N SER A 222 -11.76 2.05 -2.79
CA SER A 222 -13.15 2.07 -2.31
C SER A 222 -13.70 3.48 -2.08
N ARG A 223 -12.86 4.44 -1.67
CA ARG A 223 -13.24 5.85 -1.51
C ARG A 223 -13.73 6.45 -2.82
N HIS A 224 -13.00 6.21 -3.91
CA HIS A 224 -13.36 6.74 -5.22
C HIS A 224 -14.59 6.05 -5.82
N ALA A 225 -14.77 4.74 -5.58
CA ALA A 225 -15.94 4.00 -6.06
C ALA A 225 -17.26 4.45 -5.39
N CYS A 226 -17.22 4.82 -4.10
CA CYS A 226 -18.42 5.32 -3.40
C CYS A 226 -18.91 6.67 -3.91
N GLU A 227 -18.02 7.54 -4.41
CA GLU A 227 -18.41 8.87 -4.89
C GLU A 227 -19.18 8.81 -6.22
N SER A 228 -18.98 7.76 -7.03
CA SER A 228 -19.70 7.59 -8.31
C SER A 228 -21.15 7.16 -8.18
N ASP A 229 -21.56 6.55 -7.06
CA ASP A 229 -22.94 6.08 -6.85
C ASP A 229 -23.90 7.19 -6.36
N ASN A 230 -23.38 8.37 -6.00
CA ASN A 230 -24.16 9.51 -5.51
C ASN A 230 -24.50 10.57 -6.58
N GLN A 231 -24.24 10.28 -7.86
CA GLN A 231 -24.62 11.13 -9.00
C GLN A 231 -25.73 10.50 -9.87
N GLY A 232 -26.70 9.85 -9.22
CA GLY A 232 -27.92 9.31 -9.84
C GLY A 232 -29.15 10.17 -9.57
#